data_AF-A0A5K1VV59-F1
#
_entry.id   AF-A0A5K1VV59-F1
#
_cell.length_a   1.000
_cell.length_b   1.000
_cell.length_c   1.000
_cell.angle_alpha   90.00
_cell.angle_beta   90.00
_cell.angle_gamma   90.00
#
_symmetry.space_group_name_H-M   'P 1'
#
loop_
_entity.id
_entity.type
_entity.pdbx_description
1 polymer ?
#
loop_
_entity_poly.entity_id
_entity_poly.type
_entity_poly.pdbx_seq_one_letter_code
_entity_poly.pdbx_strand_id
1 'polypeptide(L)'
;MNTPLKSNLYDISRSKKLYPKGIPDSIDDDACDDEDETDSEATVVNKEGSFYKKLYSFIESKSSYINLVRKCRVDRDIENTSAPKKRYLRTNRKFQDEEKTDRESALKTIREIVKRKFPKRADEKIDLYLKEVIGNPPPENCALHKVLYQRNQSNLFVKHNLISYLLNFLDNKTLMKLKECSKIDNEVVSLYLRKILHTLSFKDDEIKTNIHYWRNVINYFFCKTGTLKPLDRKNYEPVTKEFEKNKSFCVITEDSMDSEIYISLDYLNEKMITSCTHKNPLPYTCDLTNVPKGVETFLKSEKISIVDFVQEYYKRLIVNDDELMWHICHFRKSRTFLTLLLLEYLKCMLHVLDKYNGNCVFKKTEYLVNCGHHITHRIWIQMFYDYGYETLGNNKEEKGDLNKGQRTTGGFSKRDSTKQKNEAQSDNTINKTLYLTIADHFKWDA
;
A
#
# COMPACT_ATOMS: atom_id res chain seq x y z
N MET A 1 -59.23 9.41 19.10
CA MET A 1 -60.20 9.72 18.02
C MET A 1 -59.57 10.75 17.09
N ASN A 2 -60.03 10.81 15.83
CA ASN A 2 -59.45 11.69 14.82
C ASN A 2 -60.10 13.08 14.84
N THR A 3 -59.30 14.12 14.64
CA THR A 3 -59.72 15.33 13.91
C THR A 3 -58.52 15.91 13.16
N PRO A 4 -58.61 16.15 11.84
CA PRO A 4 -57.50 16.67 11.04
C PRO A 4 -57.56 18.21 10.89
N LEU A 5 -56.42 18.82 10.56
CA LEU A 5 -56.38 20.15 9.92
C LEU A 5 -56.03 19.98 8.43
N LYS A 6 -56.80 20.65 7.58
CA LYS A 6 -56.71 20.53 6.11
C LYS A 6 -55.76 21.55 5.51
N SER A 7 -55.09 21.16 4.43
CA SER A 7 -54.47 22.05 3.43
C SER A 7 -55.52 22.84 2.64
N ASN A 8 -55.17 24.08 2.24
CA ASN A 8 -55.72 24.93 1.16
C ASN A 8 -55.34 26.40 1.49
N LEU A 9 -54.98 27.33 0.60
CA LEU A 9 -54.71 27.39 -0.86
C LEU A 9 -53.36 28.16 -1.04
N TYR A 10 -52.67 28.27 -2.18
CA TYR A 10 -53.11 28.49 -3.57
C TYR A 10 -52.23 27.77 -4.62
N ASP A 11 -52.78 27.68 -5.83
CA ASP A 11 -52.26 27.00 -7.03
C ASP A 11 -52.51 27.89 -8.27
N ILE A 12 -51.95 27.53 -9.44
CA ILE A 12 -52.20 28.08 -10.78
C ILE A 12 -51.69 29.52 -11.00
N SER A 13 -50.87 29.88 -12.00
CA SER A 13 -50.00 29.19 -12.97
C SER A 13 -48.97 30.25 -13.48
N ARG A 14 -48.22 30.21 -14.59
CA ARG A 14 -48.08 29.44 -15.85
C ARG A 14 -46.61 29.71 -16.31
N SER A 15 -45.86 28.87 -17.03
CA SER A 15 -46.11 28.25 -18.35
C SER A 15 -45.08 27.14 -18.62
N LYS A 16 -45.43 26.12 -19.43
CA LYS A 16 -44.52 25.05 -19.84
C LYS A 16 -43.72 25.41 -21.11
N LYS A 17 -42.45 24.99 -21.16
CA LYS A 17 -41.82 24.43 -22.37
C LYS A 17 -41.09 23.14 -21.98
N LEU A 18 -40.99 22.18 -22.90
CA LEU A 18 -40.51 20.82 -22.65
C LEU A 18 -39.24 20.53 -23.46
N TYR A 19 -38.21 20.03 -22.77
CA TYR A 19 -37.16 19.12 -23.29
C TYR A 19 -36.19 19.67 -24.37
N PRO A 20 -35.01 19.03 -24.62
CA PRO A 20 -34.62 17.64 -24.36
C PRO A 20 -33.41 17.40 -23.41
N LYS A 21 -33.05 16.11 -23.30
CA LYS A 21 -31.93 15.58 -22.50
C LYS A 21 -30.55 15.85 -23.15
N GLY A 22 -29.53 16.06 -22.31
CA GLY A 22 -28.20 15.47 -22.52
C GLY A 22 -26.98 16.39 -22.40
N ILE A 23 -26.04 15.99 -21.51
CA ILE A 23 -24.59 16.29 -21.54
C ILE A 23 -24.19 17.76 -21.21
N PRO A 24 -23.11 18.05 -20.44
CA PRO A 24 -22.42 17.30 -19.39
C PRO A 24 -22.39 18.10 -18.05
N ASP A 25 -21.41 17.83 -17.18
CA ASP A 25 -21.04 18.68 -16.04
C ASP A 25 -20.68 20.13 -16.45
N SER A 26 -20.79 21.06 -15.50
CA SER A 26 -20.52 22.48 -15.70
C SER A 26 -19.08 22.75 -16.14
N ILE A 27 -18.94 23.35 -17.32
CA ILE A 27 -17.65 23.78 -17.89
C ILE A 27 -17.19 25.04 -17.14
N ASP A 28 -16.02 24.99 -16.49
CA ASP A 28 -15.31 26.14 -15.86
C ASP A 28 -14.71 27.09 -16.95
N ASP A 29 -15.50 27.42 -17.99
CA ASP A 29 -15.15 28.28 -19.13
C ASP A 29 -15.14 29.77 -18.73
N ASP A 30 -14.26 30.08 -17.80
CA ASP A 30 -13.76 31.43 -17.54
C ASP A 30 -12.30 31.48 -18.03
N ALA A 31 -12.13 31.50 -19.36
CA ALA A 31 -10.83 31.65 -19.98
C ALA A 31 -10.36 33.10 -19.77
N CYS A 32 -9.56 33.33 -18.73
CA CYS A 32 -9.17 34.67 -18.29
C CYS A 32 -8.25 35.35 -19.32
N ASP A 33 -8.84 36.05 -20.28
CA ASP A 33 -8.14 36.75 -21.34
C ASP A 33 -7.42 38.01 -20.84
N ASP A 34 -6.25 38.22 -21.45
CA ASP A 34 -5.45 39.47 -21.52
C ASP A 34 -4.97 40.07 -20.16
N GLU A 35 -3.94 40.91 -20.09
CA GLU A 35 -3.19 41.65 -21.13
C GLU A 35 -1.74 41.16 -21.34
N ASP A 36 -1.06 41.82 -22.28
CA ASP A 36 0.32 41.56 -22.71
C ASP A 36 1.38 41.90 -21.66
N GLU A 37 1.82 40.88 -20.91
CA GLU A 37 3.23 40.80 -20.52
C GLU A 37 4.03 40.29 -21.73
N THR A 38 4.47 41.20 -22.60
CA THR A 38 5.45 40.98 -23.69
C THR A 38 6.89 40.79 -23.18
N ASP A 39 7.00 40.06 -22.06
CA ASP A 39 8.26 39.59 -21.46
C ASP A 39 8.82 38.38 -22.25
N SER A 40 9.18 38.61 -23.51
CA SER A 40 10.15 37.77 -24.19
C SER A 40 11.50 37.89 -23.45
N GLU A 41 12.07 36.74 -23.06
CA GLU A 41 13.36 36.60 -22.34
C GLU A 41 13.38 36.87 -20.82
N ALA A 42 12.22 36.94 -20.13
CA ALA A 42 12.18 36.95 -18.67
C ALA A 42 12.61 35.60 -18.04
N THR A 43 13.92 35.44 -17.81
CA THR A 43 14.56 34.24 -17.21
C THR A 43 14.34 34.10 -15.70
N VAL A 44 13.68 35.06 -15.05
CA VAL A 44 13.45 35.12 -13.60
C VAL A 44 11.94 35.22 -13.32
N VAL A 45 11.47 34.53 -12.27
CA VAL A 45 10.05 34.53 -11.89
C VAL A 45 9.68 35.86 -11.23
N ASN A 46 8.85 36.66 -11.91
CA ASN A 46 8.29 37.88 -11.36
C ASN A 46 7.14 37.54 -10.37
N LYS A 47 7.47 37.52 -9.08
CA LYS A 47 6.52 37.21 -7.98
C LYS A 47 5.43 38.27 -7.79
N GLU A 48 5.68 39.50 -8.27
CA GLU A 48 4.70 40.58 -8.22
C GLU A 48 3.85 40.66 -9.50
N GLY A 49 4.27 39.97 -10.56
CA GLY A 49 3.60 39.92 -11.86
C GLY A 49 2.19 39.33 -11.78
N SER A 50 1.35 39.77 -12.73
CA SER A 50 -0.05 39.38 -12.80
C SER A 50 -0.22 37.87 -12.93
N PHE A 51 0.67 37.23 -13.71
CA PHE A 51 0.65 35.79 -13.96
C PHE A 51 1.02 34.98 -12.71
N TYR A 52 2.03 35.37 -11.92
CA TYR A 52 2.36 34.65 -10.68
C TYR A 52 1.20 34.71 -9.69
N LYS A 53 0.58 35.88 -9.50
CA LYS A 53 -0.58 36.05 -8.62
C LYS A 53 -1.80 35.24 -9.09
N LYS A 54 -2.14 35.27 -10.39
CA LYS A 54 -3.20 34.45 -11.00
C LYS A 54 -2.92 32.94 -10.83
N LEU A 55 -1.68 32.48 -11.07
CA LEU A 55 -1.27 31.07 -10.94
C LEU A 55 -1.27 30.57 -9.48
N TYR A 56 -0.73 31.37 -8.55
CA TYR A 56 -0.67 31.02 -7.13
C TYR A 56 -2.09 30.89 -6.54
N SER A 57 -2.97 31.86 -6.84
CA SER A 57 -4.38 31.83 -6.46
C SER A 57 -5.13 30.64 -7.08
N PHE A 58 -4.90 30.34 -8.38
CA PHE A 58 -5.47 29.17 -9.03
C PHE A 58 -5.06 27.86 -8.33
N ILE A 59 -3.79 27.72 -7.93
CA ILE A 59 -3.29 26.55 -7.21
C ILE A 59 -3.82 26.50 -5.77
N GLU A 60 -3.94 27.64 -5.07
CA GLU A 60 -4.55 27.71 -3.72
C GLU A 60 -6.06 27.37 -3.75
N SER A 61 -6.77 27.66 -4.86
CA SER A 61 -8.22 27.53 -4.98
C SER A 61 -8.78 26.11 -4.84
N LYS A 62 -7.99 25.07 -5.18
CA LYS A 62 -8.41 23.65 -5.09
C LYS A 62 -7.28 22.86 -4.41
N SER A 63 -7.54 22.27 -3.24
CA SER A 63 -6.50 21.60 -2.45
C SER A 63 -5.86 20.38 -3.13
N SER A 64 -6.56 19.78 -4.10
CA SER A 64 -6.00 18.78 -5.02
C SER A 64 -4.82 19.31 -5.84
N TYR A 65 -4.83 20.59 -6.24
CA TYR A 65 -3.72 21.24 -6.93
C TYR A 65 -2.57 21.52 -5.96
N ILE A 66 -2.84 21.98 -4.74
CA ILE A 66 -1.81 22.12 -3.68
C ILE A 66 -1.12 20.77 -3.42
N ASN A 67 -1.87 19.67 -3.36
CA ASN A 67 -1.33 18.33 -3.17
C ASN A 67 -0.51 17.84 -4.37
N LEU A 68 -0.92 18.17 -5.61
CA LEU A 68 -0.11 17.90 -6.81
C LEU A 68 1.21 18.69 -6.80
N VAL A 69 1.19 20.00 -6.50
CA VAL A 69 2.41 20.82 -6.36
C VAL A 69 3.35 20.22 -5.30
N ARG A 70 2.81 19.82 -4.14
CA ARG A 70 3.61 19.25 -3.06
C ARG A 70 4.23 17.91 -3.44
N LYS A 71 3.53 17.04 -4.18
CA LYS A 71 4.11 15.82 -4.78
C LYS A 71 5.24 16.10 -5.78
N CYS A 72 5.29 17.30 -6.38
CA CYS A 72 6.34 17.69 -7.32
C CYS A 72 7.61 18.20 -6.61
N ARG A 73 7.56 18.48 -5.30
CA ARG A 73 8.66 19.05 -4.50
C ARG A 73 9.76 18.02 -4.26
N VAL A 74 10.98 18.49 -4.01
CA VAL A 74 12.06 17.67 -3.45
C VAL A 74 12.16 18.04 -1.98
N ASP A 75 11.83 17.11 -1.09
CA ASP A 75 12.04 17.28 0.36
C ASP A 75 13.53 17.13 0.68
N ARG A 76 14.27 18.24 0.59
CA ARG A 76 15.72 18.31 0.85
C ARG A 76 16.11 17.91 2.28
N ASP A 77 15.16 17.95 3.21
CA ASP A 77 15.38 17.68 4.63
C ASP A 77 15.84 16.23 4.91
N ILE A 78 15.62 15.30 3.96
CA ILE A 78 16.04 13.90 4.06
C ILE A 78 17.58 13.76 4.09
N GLU A 79 18.34 14.67 3.48
CA GLU A 79 19.82 14.57 3.40
C GLU A 79 20.53 14.69 4.77
N ASN A 80 19.87 15.27 5.77
CA ASN A 80 20.41 15.34 7.15
C ASN A 80 20.22 14.03 7.95
N THR A 81 19.48 13.05 7.42
CA THR A 81 19.31 11.73 8.05
C THR A 81 20.49 10.81 7.71
N SER A 82 21.56 10.93 8.50
CA SER A 82 22.71 10.00 8.63
C SER A 82 23.01 9.06 7.44
N ALA A 83 23.98 9.45 6.61
CA ALA A 83 24.37 8.76 5.38
C ALA A 83 24.41 7.22 5.49
N PRO A 84 23.60 6.47 4.69
CA PRO A 84 23.43 5.04 4.84
C PRO A 84 24.71 4.26 4.49
N LYS A 85 25.07 3.30 5.35
CA LYS A 85 26.29 2.48 5.16
C LYS A 85 26.21 1.67 3.86
N LYS A 86 27.33 1.61 3.14
CA LYS A 86 27.45 1.26 1.71
C LYS A 86 26.84 -0.08 1.23
N ARG A 87 26.42 -1.00 2.12
CA ARG A 87 25.87 -2.33 1.75
C ARG A 87 24.43 -2.29 1.19
N TYR A 88 23.64 -1.25 1.48
CA TYR A 88 22.19 -1.20 1.16
C TYR A 88 21.76 -0.25 0.02
N LEU A 89 22.74 0.32 -0.71
CA LEU A 89 22.50 1.28 -1.80
C LEU A 89 21.60 0.81 -2.96
N ARG A 90 21.34 -0.50 -3.11
CA ARG A 90 20.53 -1.04 -4.22
C ARG A 90 19.02 -1.01 -3.95
N THR A 91 18.57 -1.19 -2.70
CA THR A 91 17.13 -1.18 -2.38
C THR A 91 16.59 0.24 -2.32
N ASN A 92 17.34 1.16 -1.68
CA ASN A 92 16.94 2.56 -1.55
C ASN A 92 16.82 3.25 -2.93
N ARG A 93 17.68 2.90 -3.90
CA ARG A 93 17.55 3.36 -5.29
C ARG A 93 16.19 3.01 -5.91
N LYS A 94 15.68 1.78 -5.76
CA LYS A 94 14.37 1.42 -6.31
C LYS A 94 13.23 2.26 -5.73
N PHE A 95 13.26 2.52 -4.43
CA PHE A 95 12.27 3.37 -3.77
C PHE A 95 12.33 4.82 -4.29
N GLN A 96 13.55 5.35 -4.46
CA GLN A 96 13.78 6.66 -5.10
C GLN A 96 13.39 6.68 -6.58
N ASP A 97 13.47 5.56 -7.30
CA ASP A 97 13.11 5.46 -8.72
C ASP A 97 11.57 5.39 -8.89
N GLU A 98 10.88 4.66 -8.02
CA GLU A 98 9.40 4.69 -7.91
C GLU A 98 8.90 6.10 -7.55
N GLU A 99 9.51 6.74 -6.54
CA GLU A 99 9.20 8.12 -6.13
C GLU A 99 9.43 9.15 -7.26
N LYS A 100 10.48 8.98 -8.09
CA LYS A 100 10.68 9.78 -9.30
C LYS A 100 9.56 9.58 -10.31
N THR A 101 9.13 8.35 -10.58
CA THR A 101 8.04 8.10 -11.55
C THR A 101 6.70 8.69 -11.11
N ASP A 102 6.37 8.59 -9.82
CA ASP A 102 5.18 9.25 -9.23
C ASP A 102 5.28 10.78 -9.32
N ARG A 103 6.48 11.33 -9.09
CA ARG A 103 6.77 12.76 -9.18
C ARG A 103 6.70 13.29 -10.62
N GLU A 104 7.21 12.56 -11.60
CA GLU A 104 7.11 12.88 -13.03
C GLU A 104 5.66 12.80 -13.54
N SER A 105 4.91 11.80 -13.07
CA SER A 105 3.47 11.68 -13.30
C SER A 105 2.69 12.87 -12.71
N ALA A 106 3.00 13.30 -11.49
CA ALA A 106 2.40 14.47 -10.86
C ALA A 106 2.76 15.78 -11.60
N LEU A 107 4.03 15.94 -12.00
CA LEU A 107 4.53 17.09 -12.78
C LEU A 107 3.80 17.21 -14.14
N LYS A 108 3.68 16.11 -14.87
CA LYS A 108 2.92 16.07 -16.13
C LYS A 108 1.45 16.45 -15.90
N THR A 109 0.82 15.82 -14.90
CA THR A 109 -0.59 16.06 -14.53
C THR A 109 -0.86 17.53 -14.24
N ILE A 110 -0.01 18.19 -13.44
CA ILE A 110 -0.21 19.61 -13.11
C ILE A 110 0.14 20.56 -14.27
N ARG A 111 1.14 20.24 -15.10
CA ARG A 111 1.40 21.00 -16.34
C ARG A 111 0.17 20.96 -17.26
N GLU A 112 -0.47 19.81 -17.46
CA GLU A 112 -1.70 19.69 -18.24
C GLU A 112 -2.85 20.53 -17.66
N ILE A 113 -3.07 20.50 -16.34
CA ILE A 113 -4.11 21.30 -15.66
C ILE A 113 -3.84 22.80 -15.85
N VAL A 114 -2.61 23.26 -15.64
CA VAL A 114 -2.23 24.68 -15.78
C VAL A 114 -2.29 25.12 -17.25
N LYS A 115 -1.86 24.30 -18.21
CA LYS A 115 -1.93 24.63 -19.64
C LYS A 115 -3.38 24.75 -20.13
N ARG A 116 -4.31 23.95 -19.60
CA ARG A 116 -5.75 24.08 -19.89
C ARG A 116 -6.34 25.40 -19.39
N LYS A 117 -5.89 25.92 -18.23
CA LYS A 117 -6.39 27.21 -17.69
C LYS A 117 -5.66 28.44 -18.28
N PHE A 118 -4.43 28.28 -18.77
CA PHE A 118 -3.61 29.36 -19.34
C PHE A 118 -3.07 29.01 -20.75
N PRO A 119 -3.92 28.74 -21.75
CA PRO A 119 -3.49 28.24 -23.06
C PRO A 119 -2.59 29.22 -23.83
N LYS A 120 -2.83 30.53 -23.71
CA LYS A 120 -2.05 31.63 -24.33
C LYS A 120 -0.59 31.71 -23.84
N ARG A 121 -0.19 31.04 -22.75
CA ARG A 121 1.20 31.11 -22.21
C ARG A 121 2.08 29.98 -22.75
N ALA A 122 3.34 30.30 -23.05
CA ALA A 122 4.35 29.33 -23.48
C ALA A 122 4.72 28.34 -22.36
N ASP A 123 4.97 27.09 -22.73
CA ASP A 123 5.21 25.98 -21.79
C ASP A 123 6.46 26.22 -20.92
N GLU A 124 7.47 26.91 -21.45
CA GLU A 124 8.69 27.30 -20.73
C GLU A 124 8.40 28.32 -19.62
N LYS A 125 7.53 29.31 -19.84
CA LYS A 125 7.10 30.28 -18.81
C LYS A 125 6.17 29.60 -17.79
N ILE A 126 5.36 28.62 -18.19
CA ILE A 126 4.59 27.76 -17.28
C ILE A 126 5.53 26.95 -16.38
N ASP A 127 6.55 26.29 -16.94
CA ASP A 127 7.54 25.50 -16.20
C ASP A 127 8.39 26.35 -15.25
N LEU A 128 8.82 27.55 -15.67
CA LEU A 128 9.61 28.47 -14.85
C LEU A 128 8.82 28.86 -13.58
N TYR A 129 7.55 29.25 -13.75
CA TYR A 129 6.70 29.70 -12.65
C TYR A 129 6.24 28.50 -11.79
N LEU A 130 5.97 27.33 -12.39
CA LEU A 130 5.70 26.10 -11.63
C LEU A 130 6.88 25.67 -10.76
N LYS A 131 8.12 25.76 -11.23
CA LYS A 131 9.32 25.44 -10.41
C LYS A 131 9.39 26.27 -9.13
N GLU A 132 9.05 27.56 -9.20
CA GLU A 132 9.00 28.43 -8.01
C GLU A 132 7.84 28.07 -7.08
N VAL A 133 6.64 27.85 -7.60
CA VAL A 133 5.47 27.44 -6.78
C VAL A 133 5.67 26.05 -6.16
N ILE A 134 6.43 25.15 -6.81
CA ILE A 134 6.84 23.86 -6.25
C ILE A 134 7.88 24.03 -5.13
N GLY A 135 8.78 25.02 -5.24
CA GLY A 135 9.67 25.40 -4.15
C GLY A 135 8.91 25.93 -2.93
N ASN A 136 7.97 26.86 -3.18
CA ASN A 136 7.20 27.61 -2.19
C ASN A 136 5.67 27.40 -2.35
N PRO A 137 5.17 26.18 -2.09
CA PRO A 137 3.75 25.83 -2.31
C PRO A 137 2.80 26.61 -1.39
N PRO A 138 1.55 26.87 -1.81
CA PRO A 138 0.56 27.51 -0.97
C PRO A 138 0.38 26.82 0.40
N PRO A 139 0.19 27.60 1.49
CA PRO A 139 -0.16 27.04 2.78
C PRO A 139 -1.55 26.39 2.73
N GLU A 140 -1.75 25.30 3.47
CA GLU A 140 -3.08 24.68 3.61
C GLU A 140 -3.94 25.58 4.51
N ASN A 141 -4.66 26.52 3.91
CA ASN A 141 -5.21 27.70 4.58
C ASN A 141 -6.60 27.46 5.21
N CYS A 142 -6.98 26.20 5.45
CA CYS A 142 -8.34 25.82 5.85
C CYS A 142 -8.69 26.25 7.29
N ALA A 143 -9.88 26.79 7.49
CA ALA A 143 -10.41 27.13 8.83
C ALA A 143 -10.48 25.89 9.75
N LEU A 144 -10.78 24.71 9.20
CA LEU A 144 -10.80 23.45 9.95
C LEU A 144 -9.40 23.12 10.49
N HIS A 145 -8.34 23.32 9.72
CA HIS A 145 -6.97 23.09 10.17
C HIS A 145 -6.59 24.05 11.31
N LYS A 146 -6.93 25.35 11.17
CA LYS A 146 -6.66 26.39 12.18
C LYS A 146 -7.39 26.16 13.51
N VAL A 147 -8.59 25.57 13.48
CA VAL A 147 -9.46 25.40 14.67
C VAL A 147 -9.35 24.01 15.29
N LEU A 148 -9.35 22.92 14.51
CA LEU A 148 -9.33 21.55 15.00
C LEU A 148 -7.93 20.94 15.05
N TYR A 149 -7.09 21.19 14.05
CA TYR A 149 -5.78 20.52 13.89
C TYR A 149 -4.61 21.24 14.59
N GLN A 150 -4.93 22.00 15.64
CA GLN A 150 -3.97 22.69 16.50
C GLN A 150 -3.04 21.66 17.18
N ARG A 151 -1.72 21.87 17.09
CA ARG A 151 -0.69 21.04 17.74
C ARG A 151 -0.11 21.73 18.97
N ASN A 152 0.39 20.94 19.92
CA ASN A 152 1.17 21.42 21.05
C ASN A 152 2.68 21.48 20.71
N GLN A 153 3.50 21.94 21.66
CA GLN A 153 4.97 22.00 21.54
C GLN A 153 5.62 20.64 21.24
N SER A 154 4.98 19.53 21.62
CA SER A 154 5.42 18.15 21.34
C SER A 154 4.95 17.63 19.96
N ASN A 155 4.45 18.50 19.08
CA ASN A 155 3.90 18.17 17.76
C ASN A 155 2.65 17.25 17.78
N LEU A 156 1.95 17.14 18.92
CA LEU A 156 0.75 16.33 19.10
C LEU A 156 -0.52 17.17 18.94
N PHE A 157 -1.56 16.61 18.30
CA PHE A 157 -2.85 17.28 18.14
C PHE A 157 -3.59 17.47 19.48
N VAL A 158 -3.80 18.73 19.88
CA VAL A 158 -4.45 19.10 21.15
C VAL A 158 -5.85 18.49 21.24
N LYS A 159 -6.63 18.58 20.16
CA LYS A 159 -8.04 18.16 20.09
C LYS A 159 -8.21 16.72 19.59
N HIS A 160 -7.20 15.86 19.72
CA HIS A 160 -7.21 14.49 19.15
C HIS A 160 -8.43 13.64 19.50
N ASN A 161 -9.01 13.79 20.71
CA ASN A 161 -10.23 13.08 21.10
C ASN A 161 -11.48 13.57 20.36
N LEU A 162 -11.64 14.89 20.19
CA LEU A 162 -12.72 15.47 19.40
C LEU A 162 -12.58 15.10 17.91
N ILE A 163 -11.35 15.12 17.38
CA ILE A 163 -11.03 14.64 16.02
C ILE A 163 -11.42 13.16 15.89
N SER A 164 -11.01 12.29 16.83
CA SER A 164 -11.39 10.87 16.83
C SER A 164 -12.90 10.66 16.85
N TYR A 165 -13.61 11.47 17.64
CA TYR A 165 -15.07 11.41 17.78
C TYR A 165 -15.77 11.81 16.47
N LEU A 166 -15.38 12.93 15.85
CA LEU A 166 -15.93 13.36 14.56
C LEU A 166 -15.71 12.31 13.45
N LEU A 167 -14.53 11.71 13.40
CA LEU A 167 -14.20 10.67 12.40
C LEU A 167 -14.93 9.33 12.62
N ASN A 168 -15.55 9.10 13.79
CA ASN A 168 -16.46 7.96 13.99
C ASN A 168 -17.81 8.12 13.27
N PHE A 169 -18.19 9.32 12.82
CA PHE A 169 -19.45 9.55 12.11
C PHE A 169 -19.29 9.64 10.59
N LEU A 170 -18.05 9.54 10.07
CA LEU A 170 -17.78 9.59 8.64
C LEU A 170 -17.79 8.19 8.02
N ASP A 171 -18.45 8.06 6.87
CA ASP A 171 -18.40 6.84 6.07
C ASP A 171 -17.03 6.65 5.41
N ASN A 172 -16.79 5.44 4.90
CA ASN A 172 -15.50 5.08 4.29
C ASN A 172 -15.18 5.90 3.03
N LYS A 173 -16.18 6.34 2.26
CA LYS A 173 -15.98 7.21 1.10
C LYS A 173 -15.55 8.61 1.52
N THR A 174 -16.19 9.18 2.55
CA THR A 174 -15.84 10.50 3.08
C THR A 174 -14.48 10.49 3.79
N LEU A 175 -14.17 9.43 4.56
CA LEU A 175 -12.85 9.23 5.14
C LEU A 175 -11.74 9.17 4.08
N MET A 176 -11.97 8.49 2.95
CA MET A 176 -10.99 8.44 1.86
C MET A 176 -10.82 9.77 1.15
N LYS A 177 -11.91 10.46 0.78
CA LYS A 177 -11.84 11.83 0.23
C LYS A 177 -11.09 12.78 1.16
N LEU A 178 -11.29 12.65 2.48
CA LEU A 178 -10.55 13.45 3.46
C LEU A 178 -9.03 13.19 3.42
N LYS A 179 -8.58 11.96 3.19
CA LYS A 179 -7.14 11.65 2.97
C LYS A 179 -6.56 12.29 1.71
N GLU A 180 -7.41 12.64 0.74
CA GLU A 180 -7.05 13.29 -0.53
C GLU A 180 -7.11 14.82 -0.43
N CYS A 181 -7.72 15.38 0.63
CA CYS A 181 -7.88 16.82 0.82
C CYS A 181 -6.56 17.54 1.13
N SER A 182 -5.71 17.03 2.04
CA SER A 182 -4.45 17.69 2.43
C SER A 182 -3.45 16.73 3.11
N LYS A 183 -2.20 17.15 3.30
CA LYS A 183 -1.19 16.36 4.04
C LYS A 183 -1.61 16.18 5.51
N ILE A 184 -2.23 17.19 6.11
CA ILE A 184 -2.65 17.18 7.52
C ILE A 184 -3.90 16.30 7.70
N ASP A 185 -4.88 16.38 6.79
CA ASP A 185 -6.07 15.52 6.82
C ASP A 185 -5.69 14.03 6.66
N ASN A 186 -4.72 13.72 5.80
CA ASN A 186 -4.21 12.36 5.62
C ASN A 186 -3.55 11.81 6.91
N GLU A 187 -2.70 12.61 7.56
CA GLU A 187 -2.09 12.27 8.85
C GLU A 187 -3.16 12.07 9.95
N VAL A 188 -4.14 12.96 10.02
CA VAL A 188 -5.26 12.89 10.98
C VAL A 188 -6.08 11.61 10.81
N VAL A 189 -6.45 11.24 9.57
CA VAL A 189 -7.17 9.98 9.32
C VAL A 189 -6.27 8.76 9.59
N SER A 190 -4.97 8.82 9.29
CA SER A 190 -4.02 7.75 9.67
C SER A 190 -3.91 7.60 11.19
N LEU A 191 -3.87 8.68 11.97
CA LEU A 191 -3.87 8.63 13.43
C LEU A 191 -5.18 8.06 13.99
N TYR A 192 -6.32 8.38 13.40
CA TYR A 192 -7.61 7.78 13.73
C TYR A 192 -7.63 6.26 13.47
N LEU A 193 -7.16 5.82 12.30
CA LEU A 193 -7.00 4.39 11.99
C LEU A 193 -6.04 3.69 12.96
N ARG A 194 -4.92 4.32 13.33
CA ARG A 194 -4.00 3.80 14.37
C ARG A 194 -4.65 3.70 15.76
N LYS A 195 -5.50 4.65 16.13
CA LYS A 195 -6.28 4.60 17.38
C LYS A 195 -7.27 3.44 17.37
N ILE A 196 -7.94 3.18 16.24
CA ILE A 196 -8.79 2.00 16.06
C ILE A 196 -7.96 0.72 16.17
N LEU A 197 -6.84 0.60 15.43
CA LEU A 197 -5.91 -0.53 15.52
C LEU A 197 -5.40 -0.77 16.96
N HIS A 198 -5.25 0.27 17.75
CA HIS A 198 -4.85 0.13 19.15
C HIS A 198 -5.91 -0.58 20.01
N THR A 199 -7.19 -0.48 19.65
CA THR A 199 -8.35 -1.02 20.36
C THR A 199 -8.88 -2.34 19.78
N LEU A 200 -8.14 -3.03 18.90
CA LEU A 200 -8.57 -4.30 18.31
C LEU A 200 -8.06 -5.51 19.09
N SER A 201 -8.88 -6.56 19.12
CA SER A 201 -8.74 -7.70 20.03
C SER A 201 -7.59 -8.67 19.73
N PHE A 202 -6.77 -8.43 18.71
CA PHE A 202 -5.52 -9.19 18.50
C PHE A 202 -4.47 -8.97 19.62
N LYS A 203 -4.73 -8.05 20.55
CA LYS A 203 -3.95 -7.78 21.76
C LYS A 203 -4.44 -8.50 23.02
N ASP A 204 -5.70 -8.96 23.02
CA ASP A 204 -6.37 -9.49 24.21
C ASP A 204 -6.00 -10.98 24.41
N ASP A 205 -5.70 -11.67 23.30
CA ASP A 205 -5.10 -13.00 23.23
C ASP A 205 -3.64 -12.97 23.77
N GLU A 206 -3.22 -13.95 24.58
CA GLU A 206 -1.96 -13.95 25.34
C GLU A 206 -0.66 -13.85 24.49
N ILE A 207 0.02 -12.70 24.53
CA ILE A 207 1.25 -12.45 23.75
C ILE A 207 2.49 -12.94 24.51
N LYS A 208 2.89 -14.20 24.28
CA LYS A 208 4.18 -14.74 24.78
C LYS A 208 5.39 -14.41 23.89
N THR A 209 5.18 -14.18 22.60
CA THR A 209 6.24 -13.90 21.61
C THR A 209 5.71 -13.10 20.43
N ASN A 210 6.61 -12.53 19.61
CA ASN A 210 6.26 -11.81 18.38
C ASN A 210 5.47 -12.66 17.37
N ILE A 211 5.70 -13.98 17.30
CA ILE A 211 4.96 -14.86 16.39
C ILE A 211 3.54 -15.17 16.91
N HIS A 212 3.30 -15.15 18.23
CA HIS A 212 1.93 -15.16 18.78
C HIS A 212 1.18 -13.88 18.38
N TYR A 213 1.78 -12.70 18.59
CA TYR A 213 1.16 -11.43 18.18
C TYR A 213 0.87 -11.39 16.67
N TRP A 214 1.81 -11.85 15.83
CA TRP A 214 1.61 -11.94 14.39
C TRP A 214 0.45 -12.88 14.03
N ARG A 215 0.41 -14.09 14.62
CA ARG A 215 -0.71 -15.04 14.45
C ARG A 215 -2.04 -14.42 14.87
N ASN A 216 -2.10 -13.65 15.95
CA ASN A 216 -3.32 -12.98 16.40
C ASN A 216 -3.80 -11.91 15.39
N VAL A 217 -2.87 -11.14 14.81
CA VAL A 217 -3.18 -10.15 13.77
C VAL A 217 -3.67 -10.82 12.49
N ILE A 218 -3.03 -11.90 12.04
CA ILE A 218 -3.49 -12.65 10.86
C ILE A 218 -4.86 -13.30 11.13
N ASN A 219 -5.06 -13.93 12.29
CA ASN A 219 -6.36 -14.45 12.71
C ASN A 219 -7.44 -13.35 12.71
N TYR A 220 -7.12 -12.13 13.17
CA TYR A 220 -8.05 -11.01 13.17
C TYR A 220 -8.50 -10.61 11.75
N PHE A 221 -7.55 -10.35 10.84
CA PHE A 221 -7.84 -9.82 9.50
C PHE A 221 -8.32 -10.88 8.50
N PHE A 222 -7.85 -12.12 8.62
CA PHE A 222 -8.02 -13.17 7.61
C PHE A 222 -8.90 -14.34 8.08
N CYS A 223 -9.36 -14.35 9.34
CA CYS A 223 -10.27 -15.38 9.85
C CYS A 223 -11.46 -14.82 10.65
N LYS A 224 -11.24 -13.91 11.62
CA LYS A 224 -12.28 -13.34 12.49
C LYS A 224 -13.14 -12.30 11.75
N THR A 225 -12.55 -11.20 11.25
CA THR A 225 -13.32 -10.08 10.65
C THR A 225 -13.57 -10.17 9.16
N GLY A 226 -12.76 -10.98 8.47
CA GLY A 226 -12.94 -11.28 7.06
C GLY A 226 -12.34 -12.63 6.72
N THR A 227 -12.75 -13.15 5.58
CA THR A 227 -12.27 -14.38 4.95
C THR A 227 -11.82 -14.04 3.53
N LEU A 228 -10.96 -14.86 2.93
CA LEU A 228 -10.59 -14.70 1.53
C LEU A 228 -11.34 -15.72 0.67
N LYS A 229 -11.69 -15.32 -0.56
CA LYS A 229 -12.05 -16.25 -1.64
C LYS A 229 -11.02 -16.25 -2.77
N PRO A 230 -10.93 -17.30 -3.60
CA PRO A 230 -10.16 -17.30 -4.83
C PRO A 230 -10.59 -16.17 -5.78
N LEU A 231 -9.68 -15.74 -6.67
CA LEU A 231 -10.09 -14.92 -7.81
C LEU A 231 -10.92 -15.75 -8.81
N ASP A 232 -11.98 -15.15 -9.33
CA ASP A 232 -12.71 -15.70 -10.47
C ASP A 232 -11.78 -15.78 -11.70
N ARG A 233 -11.51 -17.00 -12.17
CA ARG A 233 -10.63 -17.23 -13.33
C ARG A 233 -11.35 -17.20 -14.67
N LYS A 234 -12.69 -17.25 -14.72
CA LYS A 234 -13.47 -17.09 -15.96
C LYS A 234 -13.33 -15.68 -16.56
N ASN A 235 -12.94 -14.71 -15.73
CA ASN A 235 -12.68 -13.32 -16.10
C ASN A 235 -11.17 -12.95 -16.03
N TYR A 236 -10.27 -13.93 -15.95
CA TYR A 236 -8.82 -13.69 -15.80
C TYR A 236 -8.05 -14.00 -17.10
N GLU A 237 -7.62 -12.96 -17.80
CA GLU A 237 -7.10 -13.01 -19.18
C GLU A 237 -6.05 -14.13 -19.46
N PRO A 238 -5.02 -14.36 -18.63
CA PRO A 238 -4.10 -15.49 -18.83
C PRO A 238 -4.79 -16.87 -18.86
N VAL A 239 -5.80 -17.09 -18.01
CA VAL A 239 -6.51 -18.38 -17.93
C VAL A 239 -7.58 -18.50 -19.03
N THR A 240 -8.28 -17.41 -19.36
CA THR A 240 -9.28 -17.45 -20.44
C THR A 240 -8.62 -17.75 -21.79
N LYS A 241 -7.40 -17.25 -22.05
CA LYS A 241 -6.61 -17.60 -23.23
C LYS A 241 -6.27 -19.09 -23.31
N GLU A 242 -5.97 -19.75 -22.20
CA GLU A 242 -5.76 -21.20 -22.18
C GLU A 242 -7.08 -21.97 -22.36
N PHE A 243 -8.19 -21.47 -21.80
CA PHE A 243 -9.51 -22.04 -22.07
C PHE A 243 -9.92 -21.96 -23.55
N GLU A 244 -9.69 -20.83 -24.24
CA GLU A 244 -9.99 -20.72 -25.67
C GLU A 244 -9.21 -21.76 -26.51
N LYS A 245 -7.95 -22.07 -26.17
CA LYS A 245 -7.18 -23.14 -26.83
C LYS A 245 -7.77 -24.53 -26.60
N ASN A 246 -8.39 -24.77 -25.44
CA ASN A 246 -8.86 -26.09 -25.05
C ASN A 246 -10.28 -26.42 -25.57
N LYS A 247 -11.07 -25.42 -25.97
CA LYS A 247 -12.44 -25.59 -26.51
C LYS A 247 -12.55 -26.52 -27.71
N SER A 248 -11.49 -26.68 -28.51
CA SER A 248 -11.47 -27.62 -29.64
C SER A 248 -11.31 -29.09 -29.24
N PHE A 249 -11.00 -29.37 -27.96
CA PHE A 249 -10.72 -30.70 -27.44
C PHE A 249 -11.71 -31.12 -26.33
N CYS A 250 -12.13 -30.18 -25.48
CA CYS A 250 -12.88 -30.47 -24.26
C CYS A 250 -14.01 -29.45 -24.02
N VAL A 251 -15.12 -29.90 -23.43
CA VAL A 251 -16.19 -29.02 -22.97
C VAL A 251 -15.82 -28.45 -21.61
N ILE A 252 -15.76 -27.13 -21.49
CA ILE A 252 -15.43 -26.45 -20.24
C ILE A 252 -16.73 -26.29 -19.43
N THR A 253 -16.90 -27.11 -18.39
CA THR A 253 -18.01 -27.02 -17.43
C THR A 253 -17.62 -26.19 -16.20
N GLU A 254 -18.58 -25.90 -15.32
CA GLU A 254 -18.26 -25.26 -14.04
C GLU A 254 -17.85 -26.28 -12.98
N ASP A 255 -18.44 -27.48 -13.01
CA ASP A 255 -18.18 -28.58 -12.07
C ASP A 255 -16.75 -29.16 -12.20
N SER A 256 -16.07 -28.87 -13.31
CA SER A 256 -14.66 -29.22 -13.55
C SER A 256 -13.68 -28.20 -12.96
N MET A 257 -14.13 -27.07 -12.39
CA MET A 257 -13.27 -26.01 -11.86
C MET A 257 -13.12 -26.10 -10.33
N ASP A 258 -11.98 -26.60 -9.86
CA ASP A 258 -11.59 -26.56 -8.43
C ASP A 258 -10.87 -25.23 -8.11
N SER A 259 -11.16 -24.64 -6.96
CA SER A 259 -10.76 -23.27 -6.62
C SER A 259 -10.66 -23.09 -5.11
N GLU A 260 -9.44 -23.11 -4.59
CA GLU A 260 -9.14 -23.11 -3.16
C GLU A 260 -8.19 -21.95 -2.79
N ILE A 261 -8.26 -21.47 -1.56
CA ILE A 261 -7.38 -20.40 -1.07
C ILE A 261 -6.85 -20.70 0.33
N TYR A 262 -5.54 -20.56 0.48
CA TYR A 262 -4.80 -20.94 1.67
C TYR A 262 -4.01 -19.77 2.22
N ILE A 263 -3.85 -19.77 3.54
CA ILE A 263 -3.16 -18.72 4.29
C ILE A 263 -2.22 -19.40 5.26
N SER A 264 -0.91 -19.22 5.09
CA SER A 264 0.12 -19.82 5.94
C SER A 264 1.12 -18.77 6.45
N LEU A 265 1.80 -19.11 7.54
CA LEU A 265 2.89 -18.33 8.12
C LEU A 265 4.26 -18.93 7.75
N ASP A 266 4.31 -19.61 6.61
CA ASP A 266 5.47 -20.38 6.13
C ASP A 266 6.20 -19.67 4.99
N TYR A 267 7.50 -19.95 4.89
CA TYR A 267 8.31 -19.61 3.74
C TYR A 267 8.14 -20.64 2.62
N LEU A 268 7.71 -20.19 1.44
CA LEU A 268 7.71 -21.01 0.22
C LEU A 268 8.45 -20.28 -0.91
N ASN A 269 9.32 -21.02 -1.59
CA ASN A 269 10.10 -20.54 -2.74
C ASN A 269 9.44 -20.93 -4.08
N GLU A 270 9.92 -20.36 -5.19
CA GLU A 270 9.34 -20.59 -6.53
C GLU A 270 9.31 -22.08 -6.95
N LYS A 271 10.28 -22.90 -6.52
CA LYS A 271 10.28 -24.35 -6.81
C LYS A 271 9.20 -25.08 -6.01
N MET A 272 8.92 -24.64 -4.78
CA MET A 272 7.80 -25.16 -3.98
C MET A 272 6.45 -24.75 -4.60
N ILE A 273 6.34 -23.55 -5.15
CA ILE A 273 5.11 -23.04 -5.78
C ILE A 273 4.72 -23.85 -7.03
N THR A 274 5.69 -24.38 -7.80
CA THR A 274 5.39 -25.28 -8.93
C THR A 274 5.10 -26.72 -8.49
N SER A 275 5.73 -27.21 -7.42
CA SER A 275 5.66 -28.61 -6.97
C SER A 275 4.61 -28.94 -5.90
N CYS A 276 3.97 -27.93 -5.30
CA CYS A 276 2.92 -28.12 -4.31
C CYS A 276 1.66 -28.79 -4.90
N THR A 277 0.85 -29.40 -4.02
CA THR A 277 -0.47 -29.95 -4.39
C THR A 277 -1.51 -28.82 -4.50
N HIS A 278 -2.65 -29.09 -5.16
CA HIS A 278 -3.78 -28.14 -5.15
C HIS A 278 -4.33 -27.95 -3.73
N LYS A 279 -4.66 -29.07 -3.06
CA LYS A 279 -5.45 -29.13 -1.81
C LYS A 279 -4.67 -28.87 -0.51
N ASN A 280 -3.34 -28.80 -0.59
CA ASN A 280 -2.50 -28.50 0.55
C ASN A 280 -1.16 -27.89 0.08
N PRO A 281 -1.03 -26.54 0.04
CA PRO A 281 0.15 -25.84 -0.43
C PRO A 281 1.11 -25.46 0.73
N LEU A 282 1.70 -26.46 1.37
CA LEU A 282 2.67 -26.29 2.46
C LEU A 282 4.07 -26.78 2.04
N PRO A 283 5.16 -26.31 2.69
CA PRO A 283 6.53 -26.59 2.21
C PRO A 283 6.86 -28.08 2.17
N TYR A 284 6.23 -28.88 3.04
CA TYR A 284 6.43 -30.32 3.19
C TYR A 284 5.49 -31.19 2.34
N THR A 285 4.54 -30.60 1.61
CA THR A 285 3.65 -31.30 0.65
C THR A 285 4.05 -31.05 -0.81
N CYS A 286 5.19 -30.39 -1.03
CA CYS A 286 5.77 -30.16 -2.34
C CYS A 286 6.56 -31.38 -2.82
N ASP A 287 6.18 -31.94 -3.97
CA ASP A 287 6.97 -32.98 -4.66
C ASP A 287 7.31 -32.55 -6.09
N LEU A 288 8.60 -32.59 -6.43
CA LEU A 288 9.13 -32.25 -7.75
C LEU A 288 8.62 -33.21 -8.84
N THR A 289 8.08 -34.39 -8.48
CA THR A 289 7.38 -35.27 -9.44
C THR A 289 6.08 -34.66 -9.97
N ASN A 290 5.43 -33.76 -9.23
CA ASN A 290 4.17 -33.10 -9.63
C ASN A 290 4.34 -32.08 -10.77
N VAL A 291 5.57 -31.70 -11.12
CA VAL A 291 5.83 -30.69 -12.16
C VAL A 291 5.71 -31.35 -13.55
N PRO A 292 4.77 -30.91 -14.41
CA PRO A 292 4.58 -31.52 -15.73
C PRO A 292 5.84 -31.40 -16.60
N LYS A 293 6.29 -32.52 -17.17
CA LYS A 293 7.49 -32.58 -18.01
C LYS A 293 7.11 -32.41 -19.48
N GLY A 294 7.86 -31.57 -20.20
CA GLY A 294 7.66 -31.34 -21.64
C GLY A 294 6.48 -30.44 -22.01
N VAL A 295 5.82 -29.82 -21.02
CA VAL A 295 4.75 -28.83 -21.23
C VAL A 295 5.33 -27.42 -21.02
N GLU A 296 4.87 -26.44 -21.80
CA GLU A 296 5.25 -25.04 -21.58
C GLU A 296 4.64 -24.52 -20.27
N THR A 297 5.48 -23.97 -19.39
CA THR A 297 5.04 -23.46 -18.08
C THR A 297 5.32 -21.97 -17.96
N PHE A 298 4.27 -21.16 -17.79
CA PHE A 298 4.43 -19.77 -17.42
C PHE A 298 4.71 -19.70 -15.91
N LEU A 299 5.86 -19.14 -15.54
CA LEU A 299 6.22 -18.82 -14.17
C LEU A 299 6.77 -17.39 -14.12
N LYS A 300 5.97 -16.46 -13.62
CA LYS A 300 6.37 -15.06 -13.38
C LYS A 300 6.52 -14.84 -11.89
N SER A 301 7.59 -14.17 -11.46
CA SER A 301 7.73 -13.72 -10.08
C SER A 301 8.28 -12.29 -10.03
N GLU A 302 7.64 -11.45 -9.22
CA GLU A 302 7.95 -10.03 -9.12
C GLU A 302 7.83 -9.53 -7.68
N LYS A 303 8.66 -8.53 -7.34
CA LYS A 303 8.42 -7.74 -6.11
C LYS A 303 7.28 -6.77 -6.40
N ILE A 304 6.39 -6.63 -5.44
CA ILE A 304 5.23 -5.74 -5.52
C ILE A 304 5.29 -4.71 -4.40
N SER A 305 4.53 -3.62 -4.49
CA SER A 305 4.44 -2.64 -3.41
C SER A 305 3.53 -3.13 -2.27
N ILE A 306 3.60 -2.45 -1.12
CA ILE A 306 2.61 -2.59 -0.04
C ILE A 306 1.18 -2.30 -0.52
N VAL A 307 1.01 -1.40 -1.51
CA VAL A 307 -0.31 -1.05 -2.06
C VAL A 307 -0.85 -2.22 -2.89
N ASP A 308 -0.03 -2.84 -3.73
CA ASP A 308 -0.40 -4.00 -4.56
C ASP A 308 -0.76 -5.20 -3.68
N PHE A 309 0.03 -5.47 -2.64
CA PHE A 309 -0.28 -6.52 -1.65
C PHE A 309 -1.66 -6.31 -1.02
N VAL A 310 -1.96 -5.07 -0.61
CA VAL A 310 -3.24 -4.68 -0.02
C VAL A 310 -4.38 -4.70 -1.07
N GLN A 311 -4.12 -4.42 -2.34
CA GLN A 311 -5.09 -4.61 -3.43
C GLN A 311 -5.40 -6.09 -3.68
N GLU A 312 -4.39 -6.96 -3.70
CA GLU A 312 -4.57 -8.40 -3.87
C GLU A 312 -5.36 -9.03 -2.70
N TYR A 313 -5.18 -8.52 -1.48
CA TYR A 313 -6.06 -8.79 -0.33
C TYR A 313 -7.49 -8.27 -0.59
N TYR A 314 -7.64 -6.97 -0.92
CA TYR A 314 -8.95 -6.35 -1.15
C TYR A 314 -9.79 -7.10 -2.19
N LYS A 315 -9.19 -7.50 -3.33
CA LYS A 315 -9.85 -8.24 -4.42
C LYS A 315 -10.52 -9.54 -3.93
N ARG A 316 -9.91 -10.21 -2.96
CA ARG A 316 -10.31 -11.52 -2.42
C ARG A 316 -11.15 -11.46 -1.15
N LEU A 317 -11.06 -10.35 -0.40
CA LEU A 317 -11.72 -10.17 0.89
C LEU A 317 -13.26 -10.27 0.81
N ILE A 318 -13.82 -11.18 1.60
CA ILE A 318 -15.20 -11.20 2.07
C ILE A 318 -15.19 -10.68 3.52
N VAL A 319 -16.14 -9.81 3.89
CA VAL A 319 -16.29 -9.37 5.28
C VAL A 319 -17.20 -10.34 6.00
N ASN A 320 -16.81 -10.81 7.17
CA ASN A 320 -17.62 -11.74 7.95
C ASN A 320 -18.76 -10.97 8.64
N ASP A 321 -19.95 -11.55 8.66
CA ASP A 321 -21.12 -10.96 9.31
C ASP A 321 -21.23 -11.41 10.78
N ASP A 322 -20.45 -10.75 11.64
CA ASP A 322 -20.42 -10.96 13.08
C ASP A 322 -20.90 -9.68 13.78
N GLU A 323 -22.15 -9.68 14.25
CA GLU A 323 -22.73 -8.49 14.89
C GLU A 323 -21.95 -8.07 16.15
N LEU A 324 -21.44 -9.02 16.95
CA LEU A 324 -20.69 -8.74 18.17
C LEU A 324 -19.39 -7.99 17.86
N MET A 325 -18.71 -8.35 16.78
CA MET A 325 -17.51 -7.66 16.29
C MET A 325 -17.80 -6.27 15.68
N TRP A 326 -19.00 -6.03 15.17
CA TRP A 326 -19.35 -4.80 14.45
C TRP A 326 -20.28 -3.82 15.19
N HIS A 327 -20.91 -4.22 16.31
CA HIS A 327 -21.99 -3.50 17.01
C HIS A 327 -21.75 -1.99 17.20
N ILE A 328 -20.54 -1.58 17.54
CA ILE A 328 -20.23 -0.18 17.88
C ILE A 328 -20.26 0.75 16.65
N CYS A 329 -19.99 0.24 15.43
CA CYS A 329 -19.87 1.05 14.22
C CYS A 329 -20.13 0.23 12.93
N HIS A 330 -21.40 0.02 12.55
CA HIS A 330 -21.74 -0.81 11.38
C HIS A 330 -21.07 -0.38 10.06
N PHE A 331 -20.73 0.90 9.85
CA PHE A 331 -20.00 1.34 8.65
C PHE A 331 -18.58 0.73 8.52
N ARG A 332 -18.00 0.23 9.62
CA ARG A 332 -16.69 -0.45 9.63
C ARG A 332 -16.74 -1.85 9.02
N LYS A 333 -17.93 -2.47 8.95
CA LYS A 333 -18.23 -3.72 8.24
C LYS A 333 -18.18 -3.49 6.72
N SER A 334 -16.98 -3.23 6.18
CA SER A 334 -16.77 -3.06 4.73
C SER A 334 -15.37 -3.50 4.30
N ARG A 335 -15.28 -4.01 3.07
CA ARG A 335 -14.01 -4.44 2.45
C ARG A 335 -13.00 -3.29 2.43
N THR A 336 -13.46 -2.09 2.11
CA THR A 336 -12.66 -0.86 2.07
C THR A 336 -12.07 -0.53 3.46
N PHE A 337 -12.86 -0.58 4.52
CA PHE A 337 -12.40 -0.21 5.86
C PHE A 337 -11.37 -1.20 6.43
N LEU A 338 -11.64 -2.52 6.31
CA LEU A 338 -10.67 -3.54 6.72
C LEU A 338 -9.36 -3.47 5.93
N THR A 339 -9.44 -3.16 4.63
CA THR A 339 -8.27 -2.95 3.75
C THR A 339 -7.45 -1.73 4.18
N LEU A 340 -8.10 -0.64 4.60
CA LEU A 340 -7.43 0.56 5.11
C LEU A 340 -6.80 0.35 6.49
N LEU A 341 -7.45 -0.42 7.37
CA LEU A 341 -6.86 -0.84 8.64
C LEU A 341 -5.63 -1.73 8.43
N LEU A 342 -5.69 -2.71 7.52
CA LEU A 342 -4.53 -3.56 7.20
C LEU A 342 -3.38 -2.73 6.61
N LEU A 343 -3.68 -1.79 5.70
CA LEU A 343 -2.66 -0.89 5.14
C LEU A 343 -2.00 -0.02 6.21
N GLU A 344 -2.77 0.56 7.13
CA GLU A 344 -2.21 1.39 8.19
C GLU A 344 -1.41 0.55 9.21
N TYR A 345 -1.86 -0.69 9.50
CA TYR A 345 -1.10 -1.64 10.32
C TYR A 345 0.25 -1.99 9.67
N LEU A 346 0.24 -2.33 8.38
CA LEU A 346 1.46 -2.66 7.64
C LEU A 346 2.41 -1.45 7.55
N LYS A 347 1.89 -0.22 7.41
CA LYS A 347 2.69 1.01 7.52
C LYS A 347 3.33 1.18 8.90
N CYS A 348 2.62 0.87 9.99
CA CYS A 348 3.21 0.88 11.33
C CYS A 348 4.32 -0.17 11.48
N MET A 349 4.15 -1.36 10.89
CA MET A 349 5.20 -2.39 10.84
C MET A 349 6.43 -1.94 10.06
N LEU A 350 6.27 -1.34 8.88
CA LEU A 350 7.39 -0.78 8.10
C LEU A 350 8.16 0.30 8.87
N HIS A 351 7.45 1.24 9.49
CA HIS A 351 8.08 2.31 10.29
C HIS A 351 8.91 1.78 11.48
N VAL A 352 8.55 0.61 12.03
CA VAL A 352 9.35 -0.08 13.05
C VAL A 352 10.61 -0.70 12.44
N LEU A 353 10.56 -1.26 11.23
CA LEU A 353 11.75 -1.75 10.53
C LEU A 353 12.73 -0.63 10.21
N ASP A 354 12.25 0.51 9.70
CA ASP A 354 13.07 1.66 9.34
C ASP A 354 13.93 2.13 10.53
N LYS A 355 13.33 2.15 11.73
CA LYS A 355 14.01 2.49 12.99
C LYS A 355 15.09 1.49 13.39
N TYR A 356 14.97 0.22 13.02
CA TYR A 356 15.85 -0.87 13.43
C TYR A 356 16.65 -1.52 12.28
N ASN A 357 16.78 -0.83 11.14
CA ASN A 357 17.45 -1.29 9.91
C ASN A 357 16.93 -2.65 9.38
N GLY A 358 15.66 -2.97 9.64
CA GLY A 358 15.02 -4.18 9.13
C GLY A 358 14.68 -4.12 7.64
N ASN A 359 14.10 -5.20 7.12
CA ASN A 359 13.74 -5.32 5.70
C ASN A 359 12.34 -5.92 5.55
N CYS A 360 11.53 -5.38 4.63
CA CYS A 360 10.27 -5.98 4.23
C CYS A 360 10.23 -6.18 2.72
N VAL A 361 9.77 -7.34 2.27
CA VAL A 361 9.57 -7.64 0.86
C VAL A 361 8.15 -8.17 0.67
N PHE A 362 7.40 -7.54 -0.22
CA PHE A 362 6.18 -8.09 -0.77
C PHE A 362 6.49 -8.69 -2.15
N LYS A 363 5.86 -9.83 -2.47
CA LYS A 363 6.15 -10.60 -3.68
C LYS A 363 4.87 -11.20 -4.24
N LYS A 364 4.70 -11.12 -5.57
CA LYS A 364 3.73 -11.91 -6.32
C LYS A 364 4.48 -12.98 -7.10
N THR A 365 4.01 -14.22 -7.05
CA THR A 365 4.42 -15.30 -7.96
C THR A 365 3.18 -15.85 -8.63
N GLU A 366 3.24 -16.07 -9.94
CA GLU A 366 2.14 -16.53 -10.77
C GLU A 366 2.62 -17.68 -11.65
N TYR A 367 1.94 -18.82 -11.54
CA TYR A 367 2.28 -20.07 -12.21
C TYR A 367 1.07 -20.58 -12.97
N LEU A 368 1.19 -20.77 -14.29
CA LEU A 368 0.14 -21.25 -15.18
C LEU A 368 0.70 -22.35 -16.09
N VAL A 369 0.00 -23.48 -16.15
CA VAL A 369 0.32 -24.62 -17.02
C VAL A 369 -0.96 -25.17 -17.64
N ASN A 370 -0.91 -25.48 -18.92
CA ASN A 370 -2.01 -26.07 -19.68
C ASN A 370 -1.53 -27.36 -20.37
N CYS A 371 -2.14 -28.49 -20.04
CA CYS A 371 -1.87 -29.82 -20.61
C CYS A 371 -2.96 -30.25 -21.62
N GLY A 372 -3.79 -29.30 -22.09
CA GLY A 372 -4.92 -29.50 -23.01
C GLY A 372 -6.18 -30.05 -22.33
N HIS A 373 -6.05 -31.15 -21.59
CA HIS A 373 -7.12 -31.77 -20.79
C HIS A 373 -7.09 -31.35 -19.31
N HIS A 374 -6.16 -30.48 -18.94
CA HIS A 374 -5.95 -30.02 -17.56
C HIS A 374 -5.28 -28.64 -17.56
N ILE A 375 -5.75 -27.73 -16.70
CA ILE A 375 -5.10 -26.45 -16.42
C ILE A 375 -4.83 -26.36 -14.91
N THR A 376 -3.60 -26.00 -14.53
CA THR A 376 -3.27 -25.54 -13.18
C THR A 376 -2.88 -24.07 -13.24
N HIS A 377 -3.48 -23.24 -12.39
CA HIS A 377 -3.09 -21.84 -12.22
C HIS A 377 -3.00 -21.49 -10.73
N ARG A 378 -1.90 -20.85 -10.32
CA ARG A 378 -1.61 -20.52 -8.92
C ARG A 378 -1.12 -19.08 -8.83
N ILE A 379 -1.75 -18.27 -7.98
CA ILE A 379 -1.29 -16.92 -7.63
C ILE A 379 -0.89 -16.92 -6.16
N TRP A 380 0.36 -16.54 -5.89
CA TRP A 380 0.96 -16.56 -4.56
C TRP A 380 1.39 -15.15 -4.19
N ILE A 381 0.76 -14.60 -3.15
CA ILE A 381 1.04 -13.25 -2.63
C ILE A 381 1.71 -13.41 -1.27
N GLN A 382 2.97 -12.99 -1.17
CA GLN A 382 3.83 -13.26 -0.02
C GLN A 382 4.36 -11.97 0.59
N MET A 383 4.49 -11.97 1.92
CA MET A 383 5.14 -10.94 2.71
C MET A 383 6.26 -11.60 3.55
N PHE A 384 7.45 -11.00 3.48
CA PHE A 384 8.63 -11.37 4.25
C PHE A 384 9.02 -10.15 5.10
N TYR A 385 9.06 -10.29 6.43
CA TYR A 385 9.32 -9.21 7.38
C TYR A 385 10.51 -9.58 8.27
N ASP A 386 11.70 -9.08 7.92
CA ASP A 386 12.99 -9.42 8.53
C ASP A 386 13.40 -8.35 9.56
N TYR A 387 13.60 -8.74 10.82
CA TYR A 387 14.03 -7.85 11.90
C TYR A 387 15.09 -8.51 12.79
N GLY A 388 15.74 -7.71 13.64
CA GLY A 388 16.78 -8.20 14.55
C GLY A 388 18.21 -8.12 14.03
N TYR A 389 18.53 -7.12 13.18
CA TYR A 389 19.90 -6.76 12.84
C TYR A 389 20.62 -6.13 14.04
N GLU A 390 20.94 -6.95 15.06
CA GLU A 390 21.79 -6.56 16.17
C GLU A 390 23.19 -6.21 15.65
N THR A 391 23.56 -4.94 15.71
CA THR A 391 24.92 -4.52 15.39
C THR A 391 25.89 -5.08 16.42
N LEU A 392 26.88 -5.86 15.98
CA LEU A 392 27.99 -6.46 16.76
C LEU A 392 28.93 -5.44 17.45
N GLY A 393 28.47 -4.20 17.70
CA GLY A 393 29.19 -3.15 18.42
C GLY A 393 29.08 -3.25 19.95
N ASN A 394 27.99 -3.82 20.48
CA ASN A 394 27.71 -3.78 21.92
C ASN A 394 28.26 -4.97 22.71
N ASN A 395 28.66 -6.07 22.06
CA ASN A 395 29.20 -7.26 22.74
C ASN A 395 30.70 -7.08 23.06
N LYS A 396 31.03 -6.01 23.80
CA LYS A 396 32.39 -5.64 24.20
C LYS A 396 32.59 -5.38 25.70
N GLU A 397 31.62 -5.78 26.54
CA GLU A 397 31.72 -5.60 28.00
C GLU A 397 31.45 -6.87 28.83
N GLU A 398 31.43 -8.05 28.21
CA GLU A 398 31.48 -9.35 28.92
C GLU A 398 32.76 -10.15 28.60
N LYS A 399 33.91 -9.61 29.01
CA LYS A 399 35.16 -10.39 29.22
C LYS A 399 35.85 -9.91 30.49
N GLY A 400 35.29 -10.33 31.62
CA GLY A 400 35.64 -9.79 32.94
C GLY A 400 35.52 -10.76 34.11
N ASP A 401 35.65 -12.07 33.91
CA ASP A 401 36.19 -12.92 35.00
C ASP A 401 36.77 -14.25 34.50
N LEU A 402 38.08 -14.41 34.71
CA LEU A 402 38.81 -15.68 34.59
C LEU A 402 39.53 -15.90 35.91
N ASN A 403 39.16 -16.93 36.68
CA ASN A 403 40.06 -17.87 37.36
C ASN A 403 39.36 -18.66 38.50
N LYS A 404 39.29 -19.99 38.37
CA LYS A 404 39.74 -20.97 39.40
C LYS A 404 39.54 -22.43 38.96
N GLY A 405 40.63 -23.21 39.00
CA GLY A 405 40.63 -24.68 38.85
C GLY A 405 40.48 -25.19 37.40
N GLN A 406 41.07 -26.33 37.01
CA GLN A 406 42.08 -27.18 37.69
C GLN A 406 42.88 -27.99 36.64
N ARG A 407 44.13 -28.38 36.93
CA ARG A 407 44.96 -29.30 36.10
C ARG A 407 44.43 -30.74 36.30
N THR A 408 44.55 -31.75 35.43
CA THR A 408 45.72 -32.45 34.80
C THR A 408 45.18 -33.52 33.79
N THR A 409 45.85 -34.18 32.83
CA THR A 409 47.20 -34.15 32.20
C THR A 409 47.22 -35.07 30.95
N GLY A 410 47.95 -34.69 29.88
CA GLY A 410 48.47 -35.61 28.84
C GLY A 410 47.49 -36.01 27.69
N GLY A 411 47.96 -36.21 26.45
CA GLY A 411 49.30 -35.94 25.92
C GLY A 411 49.49 -36.29 24.42
N PHE A 412 50.46 -35.61 23.80
CA PHE A 412 51.05 -35.83 22.45
C PHE A 412 50.19 -35.62 21.20
N SER A 413 50.89 -35.45 20.07
CA SER A 413 50.37 -35.00 18.77
C SER A 413 51.30 -35.43 17.64
N LYS A 414 50.78 -35.45 16.39
CA LYS A 414 51.49 -35.00 15.16
C LYS A 414 50.66 -35.19 13.89
N ARG A 415 50.55 -34.10 13.11
CA ARG A 415 50.68 -34.03 11.62
C ARG A 415 49.61 -34.74 10.74
N ASP A 416 49.39 -34.36 9.48
CA ASP A 416 50.03 -33.27 8.71
C ASP A 416 49.06 -32.51 7.76
N SER A 417 49.59 -31.45 7.18
CA SER A 417 48.97 -30.43 6.31
C SER A 417 47.93 -30.87 5.25
N THR A 418 46.95 -30.00 5.00
CA THR A 418 46.89 -29.26 3.70
C THR A 418 46.13 -27.93 3.82
N LYS A 419 46.32 -27.04 2.83
CA LYS A 419 45.75 -25.68 2.82
C LYS A 419 44.40 -25.64 2.12
N GLN A 420 43.37 -25.08 2.77
CA GLN A 420 42.41 -24.21 2.07
C GLN A 420 42.16 -22.95 2.91
N LYS A 421 42.56 -21.79 2.39
CA LYS A 421 42.01 -20.51 2.84
C LYS A 421 40.71 -20.30 2.07
N ASN A 422 39.59 -20.20 2.76
CA ASN A 422 38.48 -19.26 2.48
C ASN A 422 37.37 -19.36 3.55
N GLU A 423 37.73 -19.37 4.83
CA GLU A 423 36.77 -19.12 5.92
C GLU A 423 36.57 -17.61 6.11
N ALA A 424 35.59 -17.08 5.39
CA ALA A 424 34.92 -15.80 5.68
C ALA A 424 33.57 -15.83 4.93
N GLN A 425 32.41 -15.57 5.53
CA GLN A 425 32.16 -15.04 6.87
C GLN A 425 30.78 -15.54 7.34
N SER A 426 30.72 -16.22 8.49
CA SER A 426 29.44 -16.56 9.13
C SER A 426 28.85 -15.29 9.74
N ASP A 427 27.97 -14.63 8.98
CA ASP A 427 27.15 -13.50 9.47
C ASP A 427 26.16 -14.04 10.53
N ASN A 428 26.66 -14.19 11.76
CA ASN A 428 25.98 -14.79 12.92
C ASN A 428 24.90 -13.87 13.53
N THR A 429 24.21 -13.11 12.69
CA THR A 429 23.04 -12.29 13.04
C THR A 429 21.81 -13.20 13.09
N ILE A 430 21.16 -13.30 14.25
CA ILE A 430 19.91 -14.05 14.41
C ILE A 430 18.75 -13.24 13.81
N ASN A 431 18.71 -13.20 12.47
CA ASN A 431 17.63 -12.59 11.71
C ASN A 431 16.32 -13.32 12.04
N LYS A 432 15.34 -12.57 12.56
CA LYS A 432 14.00 -13.08 12.87
C LYS A 432 13.09 -12.65 11.74
N THR A 433 12.51 -13.59 11.02
CA THR A 433 11.57 -13.30 9.93
C THR A 433 10.15 -13.70 10.33
N LEU A 434 9.18 -12.83 10.05
CA LEU A 434 7.76 -13.20 10.00
C LEU A 434 7.36 -13.39 8.53
N TYR A 435 6.60 -14.46 8.27
CA TYR A 435 6.07 -14.76 6.95
C TYR A 435 4.54 -14.63 6.95
N LEU A 436 3.99 -14.28 5.79
CA LEU A 436 2.59 -14.46 5.46
C LEU A 436 2.53 -14.82 3.97
N THR A 437 1.92 -15.96 3.66
CA THR A 437 1.68 -16.43 2.30
C THR A 437 0.18 -16.59 2.09
N ILE A 438 -0.35 -15.94 1.05
CA ILE A 438 -1.70 -16.16 0.52
C ILE A 438 -1.52 -16.94 -0.79
N ALA A 439 -1.95 -18.20 -0.83
CA ALA A 439 -1.89 -19.05 -2.00
C ALA A 439 -3.31 -19.24 -2.57
N ASP A 440 -3.57 -18.63 -3.71
CA ASP A 440 -4.84 -18.65 -4.46
C ASP A 440 -4.70 -19.65 -5.62
N HIS A 441 -5.34 -20.81 -5.46
CA HIS A 441 -5.19 -21.98 -6.32
C HIS A 441 -6.42 -22.17 -7.22
N PHE A 442 -6.16 -22.52 -8.48
CA PHE A 442 -7.15 -22.87 -9.48
C PHE A 442 -6.72 -24.13 -10.23
N LYS A 443 -7.67 -25.02 -10.48
CA LYS A 443 -7.50 -26.25 -11.26
C LYS A 443 -8.72 -26.44 -12.15
N TRP A 444 -8.50 -26.91 -13.36
CA TRP A 444 -9.54 -27.42 -14.24
C TRP A 444 -9.09 -28.74 -14.83
N ASP A 445 -9.99 -29.71 -14.92
CA ASP A 445 -9.78 -31.03 -15.54
C ASP A 445 -10.95 -31.33 -16.48
N ALA A 446 -10.66 -31.84 -17.68
CA ALA A 446 -11.64 -32.11 -18.74
C ALA A 446 -12.57 -33.30 -18.49
#